data_AF-A0A7S3FM49-F1
#
_entry.id   AF-A0A7S3FM49-F1
#
_cell.length_a   1.000
_cell.length_b   1.000
_cell.length_c   1.000
_cell.angle_alpha   90.00
_cell.angle_beta   90.00
_cell.angle_gamma   90.00
#
_symmetry.space_group_name_H-M   'P 1'
#
loop_
_entity.id
_entity.type
_entity.pdbx_description
1 polymer ?
#
loop_
_entity_poly.entity_id
_entity_poly.type
_entity_poly.pdbx_seq_one_letter_code
_entity_poly.pdbx_strand_id
1 'polypeptide(L)'
;SGKVESHSLDWFRWVCDTFEILPGFEWPWERVKGTVYEGDLVNLAPLQSSVEIWRWLMEEKRCELNKYTGMWAGQGGSVEVLEHMRKRGYKFATAACEGAAIGGHLEALKYLRGLDPPCPWNEWT
;
A
#
# COMPACT_ATOMS: atom_id res chain seq x y z
N SER A 1 -12.74 -16.24 -7.43
CA SER A 1 -11.73 -15.22 -7.06
C SER A 1 -11.48 -15.34 -5.57
N GLY A 2 -10.29 -15.76 -5.17
CA GLY A 2 -9.94 -15.88 -3.75
C GLY A 2 -9.94 -14.48 -3.13
N LYS A 3 -10.76 -14.24 -2.11
CA LYS A 3 -10.63 -13.03 -1.29
C LYS A 3 -9.21 -13.06 -0.72
N VAL A 4 -8.44 -11.99 -0.91
CA VAL A 4 -7.20 -11.78 -0.14
C VAL A 4 -7.60 -11.86 1.33
N GLU A 5 -6.92 -12.69 2.11
CA GLU A 5 -7.13 -12.73 3.55
C GLU A 5 -6.88 -11.33 4.11
N SER A 6 -7.92 -10.70 4.66
CA SER A 6 -7.83 -9.36 5.25
C SER A 6 -7.47 -9.50 6.73
N HIS A 7 -6.42 -8.81 7.18
CA HIS A 7 -6.01 -8.82 8.59
C HIS A 7 -6.67 -7.67 9.37
N SER A 8 -6.93 -7.85 10.66
CA SER A 8 -7.48 -6.80 11.52
C SER A 8 -6.40 -5.85 12.05
N LEU A 9 -6.79 -4.68 12.55
CA LEU A 9 -5.86 -3.79 13.27
C LEU A 9 -5.20 -4.50 14.47
N ASP A 10 -5.94 -5.34 15.18
CA ASP A 10 -5.38 -6.12 16.30
C ASP A 10 -4.32 -7.12 15.85
N TRP A 11 -4.47 -7.71 14.65
CA TRP A 11 -3.42 -8.55 14.08
C TRP A 11 -2.16 -7.74 13.78
N PHE A 12 -2.29 -6.54 13.21
CA PHE A 12 -1.16 -5.65 12.96
C PHE A 12 -0.45 -5.23 14.26
N ARG A 13 -1.22 -4.91 15.30
CA ARG A 13 -0.69 -4.61 16.64
C ARG A 13 0.07 -5.80 17.20
N TRP A 14 -0.54 -6.98 17.17
CA TRP A 14 0.09 -8.23 17.61
C TRP A 14 1.41 -8.50 16.87
N VAL A 15 1.47 -8.28 15.55
CA VAL A 15 2.72 -8.43 14.79
C VAL A 15 3.79 -7.47 15.30
N CYS A 16 3.46 -6.19 15.44
CA CYS A 16 4.39 -5.20 15.95
C CYS A 16 4.85 -5.44 17.40
N ASP A 17 4.02 -6.09 18.22
CA ASP A 17 4.33 -6.40 19.61
C ASP A 17 5.12 -7.71 19.76
N THR A 18 5.00 -8.61 18.78
CA THR A 18 5.58 -9.96 18.85
C THR A 18 6.91 -10.08 18.11
N PHE A 19 7.08 -9.36 17.00
CA PHE A 19 8.24 -9.49 16.13
C PHE A 19 9.11 -8.23 16.13
N GLU A 20 10.42 -8.42 15.97
CA GLU A 20 11.30 -7.32 15.58
C GLU A 20 10.92 -6.86 14.17
N ILE A 21 10.58 -5.57 14.06
CA ILE A 21 10.24 -4.95 12.79
C ILE A 21 11.47 -4.24 12.25
N LEU A 22 12.00 -4.75 11.15
CA LEU A 22 13.11 -4.12 10.45
C LEU A 22 12.61 -2.96 9.58
N PRO A 23 13.37 -1.85 9.46
CA PRO A 23 12.96 -0.71 8.65
C PRO A 23 12.96 -1.05 7.14
N GLY A 24 12.17 -0.30 6.37
CA GLY A 24 12.21 -0.37 4.90
C GLY A 24 11.50 -1.58 4.29
N PHE A 25 11.92 -1.98 3.09
CA PHE A 25 11.35 -3.09 2.32
C PHE A 25 12.50 -3.85 1.64
N GLU A 26 12.49 -5.18 1.75
CA GLU A 26 13.50 -6.06 1.14
C GLU A 26 12.83 -7.15 0.29
N TRP A 27 13.48 -7.53 -0.80
CA TRP A 27 12.96 -8.59 -1.67
C TRP A 27 13.04 -9.97 -1.00
N PRO A 28 12.15 -10.92 -1.32
CA PRO A 28 12.11 -12.23 -0.66
C PRO A 28 13.46 -12.97 -0.57
N TRP A 29 14.35 -12.80 -1.56
CA TRP A 29 15.68 -13.44 -1.59
C TRP A 29 16.77 -12.68 -0.81
N GLU A 30 16.52 -11.43 -0.43
CA GLU A 30 17.41 -10.59 0.39
C GLU A 30 17.02 -10.60 1.88
N ARG A 31 15.84 -11.16 2.20
CA ARG A 31 15.27 -11.12 3.54
C ARG A 31 15.95 -12.09 4.50
N VAL A 32 16.12 -11.60 5.72
CA VAL A 32 16.48 -12.45 6.87
C VAL A 32 15.29 -13.37 7.18
N LYS A 33 15.55 -14.67 7.31
CA LYS A 33 14.49 -15.65 7.55
C LYS A 33 13.81 -15.36 8.90
N GLY A 34 12.49 -15.21 8.88
CA GLY A 34 11.67 -15.02 10.08
C GLY A 34 11.52 -13.57 10.54
N THR A 35 12.00 -12.59 9.77
CA THR A 35 11.81 -11.18 10.09
C THR A 35 10.62 -10.57 9.34
N VAL A 36 10.06 -9.52 9.94
CA VAL A 36 9.01 -8.69 9.33
C VAL A 36 9.63 -7.33 9.04
N TYR A 37 9.35 -6.77 7.87
CA TYR A 37 9.79 -5.44 7.50
C TYR A 37 8.63 -4.46 7.55
N GLU A 38 8.92 -3.22 7.93
CA GLU A 38 7.93 -2.13 7.99
C GLU A 38 7.15 -1.99 6.66
N GLY A 39 7.87 -2.11 5.54
CA GLY A 39 7.31 -2.06 4.20
C GLY A 39 6.28 -3.14 3.91
N ASP A 40 6.35 -4.30 4.56
CA ASP A 40 5.31 -5.34 4.41
C ASP A 40 3.98 -4.87 5.00
N LEU A 41 4.04 -4.27 6.20
CA LEU A 41 2.86 -3.74 6.89
C LEU A 41 2.25 -2.57 6.11
N VAL A 42 3.12 -1.64 5.67
CA VAL A 42 2.72 -0.45 4.88
C VAL A 42 2.12 -0.83 3.53
N ASN A 43 2.54 -1.93 2.91
CA ASN A 43 2.00 -2.40 1.64
C ASN A 43 0.72 -3.24 1.80
N LEU A 44 0.60 -3.98 2.91
CA LEU A 44 -0.54 -4.85 3.17
C LEU A 44 -1.81 -4.06 3.47
N ALA A 45 -1.72 -3.01 4.31
CA ALA A 45 -2.86 -2.17 4.68
C ALA A 45 -3.63 -1.57 3.48
N PRO A 46 -2.97 -0.90 2.50
CA PRO A 46 -3.64 -0.33 1.35
C PRO A 46 -4.14 -1.41 0.37
N LEU A 47 -3.48 -2.56 0.27
CA LEU A 47 -3.92 -3.70 -0.56
C LEU A 47 -5.27 -4.26 -0.10
N GLN A 48 -5.51 -4.35 1.21
CA GLN A 48 -6.81 -4.76 1.76
C GLN A 48 -7.81 -3.60 1.92
N SER A 49 -7.51 -2.44 1.32
CA SER A 49 -8.34 -1.23 1.34
C SER A 49 -8.65 -0.70 2.75
N SER A 50 -7.85 -1.05 3.77
CA SER A 50 -8.16 -0.72 5.16
C SER A 50 -7.67 0.68 5.53
N VAL A 51 -8.59 1.64 5.52
CA VAL A 51 -8.33 3.03 5.93
C VAL A 51 -7.95 3.12 7.40
N GLU A 52 -8.55 2.29 8.27
CA GLU A 52 -8.25 2.26 9.70
C GLU A 52 -6.79 1.88 9.96
N ILE A 53 -6.34 0.76 9.38
CA ILE A 53 -4.96 0.29 9.54
C ILE A 53 -3.99 1.25 8.88
N TRP A 54 -4.38 1.80 7.71
CA TRP A 54 -3.60 2.84 7.05
C TRP A 54 -3.35 4.05 7.97
N ARG A 55 -4.39 4.59 8.60
CA ARG A 55 -4.25 5.72 9.53
C ARG A 55 -3.38 5.35 10.72
N TRP A 56 -3.59 4.18 11.32
CA TRP A 56 -2.76 3.72 12.43
C TRP A 56 -1.28 3.64 12.05
N LEU A 57 -0.93 3.04 10.91
CA LEU A 57 0.45 2.97 10.42
C LEU A 57 1.04 4.37 10.16
N MET A 58 0.25 5.24 9.54
CA MET A 58 0.70 6.55 9.08
C MET A 58 0.81 7.60 10.19
N GLU A 59 -0.11 7.57 11.16
CA GLU A 59 -0.31 8.63 12.15
C GLU A 59 0.25 8.23 13.53
N GLU A 60 0.05 6.98 13.96
CA GLU A 60 0.53 6.49 15.26
C GLU A 60 1.93 5.89 15.17
N LYS A 61 2.14 4.94 14.24
CA LYS A 61 3.45 4.29 14.05
C LYS A 61 4.44 5.17 13.30
N ARG A 62 3.95 6.14 12.52
CA ARG A 62 4.76 7.03 11.67
C ARG A 62 5.65 6.25 10.69
N CYS A 63 5.12 5.16 10.15
CA CYS A 63 5.82 4.37 9.15
C CYS A 63 6.05 5.17 7.87
N GLU A 64 7.13 4.85 7.17
CA GLU A 64 7.51 5.51 5.94
C GLU A 64 6.98 4.77 4.70
N LEU A 65 6.59 5.56 3.70
CA LEU A 65 6.14 5.01 2.41
C LEU A 65 7.34 4.55 1.59
N ASN A 66 7.20 3.43 0.90
CA ASN A 66 8.21 2.95 -0.05
C ASN A 66 7.71 3.12 -1.49
N LYS A 67 8.61 3.01 -2.47
CA LYS A 67 8.30 3.22 -3.89
C LYS A 67 7.23 2.28 -4.48
N TYR A 68 6.89 1.19 -3.79
CA TYR A 68 5.90 0.21 -4.22
C TYR A 68 4.53 0.42 -3.58
N THR A 69 4.42 1.23 -2.51
CA THR A 69 3.15 1.41 -1.80
C THR A 69 2.03 1.90 -2.72
N GLY A 70 2.36 2.70 -3.73
CA GLY A 70 1.39 3.16 -4.74
C GLY A 70 0.77 2.05 -5.57
N MET A 71 1.53 0.99 -5.89
CA MET A 71 1.01 -0.20 -6.61
C MET A 71 -0.03 -0.91 -5.78
N TRP A 72 0.30 -1.19 -4.51
CA TRP A 72 -0.59 -1.89 -3.58
C TRP A 72 -1.84 -1.08 -3.25
N ALA A 73 -1.72 0.24 -3.11
CA ALA A 73 -2.87 1.13 -2.94
C ALA A 73 -3.77 1.20 -4.18
N GLY A 74 -3.18 1.19 -5.38
CA GLY A 74 -3.94 1.02 -6.61
C GLY A 74 -4.70 -0.30 -6.57
N GLN A 75 -4.00 -1.40 -6.28
CA GLN A 75 -4.57 -2.75 -6.25
C GLN A 75 -5.65 -2.97 -5.19
N GLY A 76 -5.59 -2.26 -4.06
CA GLY A 76 -6.69 -2.26 -3.08
C GLY A 76 -7.78 -1.22 -3.38
N GLY A 77 -7.58 -0.30 -4.32
CA GLY A 77 -8.64 0.54 -4.86
C GLY A 77 -9.20 1.63 -3.93
N SER A 78 -8.63 1.84 -2.74
CA SER A 78 -9.12 2.86 -1.81
C SER A 78 -8.66 4.25 -2.24
N VAL A 79 -9.57 5.05 -2.80
CA VAL A 79 -9.32 6.44 -3.19
C VAL A 79 -8.91 7.29 -1.97
N GLU A 80 -9.47 7.03 -0.79
CA GLU A 80 -9.08 7.75 0.43
C GLU A 80 -7.61 7.53 0.79
N VAL A 81 -7.14 6.28 0.69
CA VAL A 81 -5.72 5.96 0.92
C VAL A 81 -4.83 6.64 -0.12
N LEU A 82 -5.21 6.56 -1.40
CA LEU A 82 -4.48 7.23 -2.49
C LEU A 82 -4.44 8.76 -2.29
N GLU A 83 -5.52 9.37 -1.81
CA GLU A 83 -5.56 10.78 -1.49
C GLU A 83 -4.67 11.14 -0.29
N HIS A 84 -4.69 10.32 0.76
CA HIS A 84 -3.81 10.51 1.91
C HIS A 84 -2.33 10.40 1.52
N MET A 85 -1.96 9.40 0.72
CA MET A 85 -0.60 9.27 0.16
C MET A 85 -0.19 10.53 -0.63
N ARG A 86 -1.07 11.03 -1.50
CA ARG A 86 -0.81 12.26 -2.27
C ARG A 86 -0.57 13.47 -1.37
N LYS A 87 -1.40 13.65 -0.33
CA LYS A 87 -1.27 14.74 0.65
C LYS A 87 0.06 14.69 1.41
N ARG A 88 0.63 13.50 1.59
CA ARG A 88 1.98 13.28 2.15
C ARG A 88 3.12 13.47 1.13
N GLY A 89 2.81 13.91 -0.09
CA GLY A 89 3.80 14.15 -1.14
C GLY A 89 4.23 12.89 -1.90
N TYR A 90 3.52 11.77 -1.73
CA TYR A 90 3.81 10.55 -2.49
C TYR A 90 3.57 10.78 -3.98
N LYS A 91 4.57 10.44 -4.81
CA LYS A 91 4.50 10.55 -6.27
C LYS A 91 4.12 9.20 -6.87
N PHE A 92 2.93 9.13 -7.47
CA PHE A 92 2.48 7.92 -8.13
C PHE A 92 3.21 7.70 -9.46
N ALA A 93 3.61 6.45 -9.69
CA ALA A 93 4.19 5.97 -10.94
C ALA A 93 3.24 5.00 -11.63
N THR A 94 3.58 4.57 -12.86
CA THR A 94 2.77 3.68 -13.70
C THR A 94 2.20 2.46 -12.95
N ALA A 95 2.99 1.86 -12.06
CA ALA A 95 2.58 0.73 -11.24
C ALA A 95 1.34 0.97 -10.36
N ALA A 96 1.04 2.22 -9.99
CA ALA A 96 -0.20 2.54 -9.26
C ALA A 96 -1.45 2.36 -10.16
N CYS A 97 -1.37 2.79 -11.42
CA CYS A 97 -2.43 2.57 -12.41
C CYS A 97 -2.56 1.09 -12.77
N GLU A 98 -1.44 0.39 -13.00
CA GLU A 98 -1.42 -1.06 -13.22
C GLU A 98 -2.07 -1.81 -12.05
N GLY A 99 -1.71 -1.46 -10.81
CA GLY A 99 -2.32 -2.02 -9.61
C GLY A 99 -3.84 -1.83 -9.61
N ALA A 100 -4.32 -0.61 -9.86
CA ALA A 100 -5.75 -0.33 -9.92
C ALA A 100 -6.47 -1.12 -11.01
N ALA A 101 -5.84 -1.31 -12.17
CA ALA A 101 -6.38 -2.13 -13.24
C ALA A 101 -6.44 -3.62 -12.86
N ILE A 102 -5.35 -4.17 -12.30
CA ILE A 102 -5.27 -5.56 -11.81
C ILE A 102 -6.33 -5.83 -10.73
N GLY A 103 -6.56 -4.88 -9.82
CA GLY A 103 -7.59 -4.97 -8.79
C GLY A 103 -9.02 -4.76 -9.32
N GLY A 104 -9.19 -4.33 -10.58
CA GLY A 104 -10.49 -4.01 -11.15
C GLY A 104 -11.13 -2.74 -10.55
N HIS A 105 -10.33 -1.84 -9.99
CA HIS A 105 -10.79 -0.66 -9.25
C HIS A 105 -10.85 0.59 -10.13
N LEU A 106 -11.90 0.66 -10.96
CA LEU A 106 -12.09 1.75 -11.93
C LEU A 106 -12.07 3.15 -11.27
N GLU A 107 -12.65 3.32 -10.09
CA GLU A 107 -12.67 4.63 -9.41
C GLU A 107 -11.30 5.06 -8.91
N ALA A 108 -10.46 4.12 -8.46
CA ALA A 108 -9.06 4.39 -8.15
C ALA A 108 -8.26 4.78 -9.40
N LEU A 109 -8.48 4.07 -10.51
CA LEU A 109 -7.84 4.40 -11.79
C LEU A 109 -8.25 5.80 -12.29
N LYS A 110 -9.54 6.13 -12.25
CA LYS A 110 -10.04 7.47 -12.58
C LYS A 110 -9.42 8.54 -11.69
N TYR A 111 -9.34 8.29 -10.39
CA TYR A 111 -8.70 9.21 -9.46
C TYR A 111 -7.22 9.45 -9.82
N LEU A 112 -6.44 8.38 -10.02
CA LEU A 112 -5.02 8.45 -10.38
C LEU A 112 -4.79 9.20 -11.70
N ARG A 113 -5.65 8.97 -12.70
CA ARG A 113 -5.61 9.66 -14.00
C ARG A 113 -6.09 11.10 -13.95
N GLY A 114 -6.88 11.47 -12.94
CA GLY A 114 -7.35 12.83 -12.70
C GLY A 114 -6.39 13.72 -11.92
N LEU A 115 -5.22 13.22 -11.52
CA LEU A 115 -4.19 14.02 -10.84
C LEU A 115 -3.54 15.04 -11.78
N ASP A 116 -2.84 16.02 -11.18
CA ASP A 116 -2.00 16.99 -11.89
C ASP A 116 -0.56 16.97 -11.32
N PRO A 117 0.44 16.45 -12.06
CA PRO A 117 0.29 15.77 -13.35
C PRO A 117 -0.44 14.42 -13.19
N PRO A 118 -1.09 13.93 -14.26
CA PRO A 118 -1.81 12.66 -14.21
C PRO A 118 -0.83 11.51 -13.98
N CYS A 119 -1.24 10.50 -13.22
CA CYS A 119 -0.40 9.32 -13.01
C CYS A 119 -0.08 8.67 -14.37
N PRO A 120 1.21 8.38 -14.68
CA PRO A 120 1.58 7.67 -15.89
C PRO A 120 0.86 6.32 -16.01
N TRP A 121 0.73 5.81 -17.22
CA TRP A 121 0.14 4.50 -17.52
C TRP A 121 0.82 3.88 -18.75
N ASN A 122 0.62 2.59 -18.97
CA ASN A 122 1.16 1.84 -20.10
C ASN A 122 0.16 0.78 -20.57
N GLU A 123 0.57 -0.10 -21.47
CA GLU A 123 -0.24 -1.21 -22.01
C GLU A 123 -0.70 -2.25 -20.96
N TRP A 124 -0.12 -2.23 -19.75
CA TRP A 124 -0.46 -3.12 -18.64
C TRP A 124 -1.48 -2.49 -17.67
N THR A 125 -1.89 -1.25 -17.94
CA THR A 125 -3.00 -0.56 -17.26
C THR A 125 -4.30 -0.85 -17.99
#